data_AF-A0A923TYU5-F1
#
_entry.id   AF-A0A923TYU5-F1
#
_cell.length_a   1.000
_cell.length_b   1.000
_cell.length_c   1.000
_cell.angle_alpha   90.00
_cell.angle_beta   90.00
_cell.angle_gamma   90.00
#
_symmetry.space_group_name_H-M   'P 1'
#
loop_
_entity.id
_entity.type
_entity.pdbx_description
1 polymer ?
#
loop_
_entity_poly.entity_id
_entity_poly.type
_entity_poly.pdbx_seq_one_letter_code
_entity_poly.pdbx_strand_id
1 'polypeptide(L)'
;PTPLAFRAINAVRARARNGVAGGPIRLIPADYSVADAASKDAFRTLLYKERILEFACEGENWFDWIRTGQLQNQITFQGRQQYYKPRLVFFPKPQAQVTLSKGKITQNDGY
;
A
#
# COMPACT_ATOMS: atom_id res chain seq x y z
N PRO A 1 4.20 5.19 18.28
CA PRO A 1 3.17 5.82 17.42
C PRO A 1 2.43 6.90 18.21
N THR A 2 1.94 7.97 17.59
CA THR A 2 1.28 9.05 18.33
C THR A 2 -0.19 8.71 18.63
N PRO A 3 -0.80 9.27 19.69
CA PRO A 3 -2.23 9.11 19.95
C PRO A 3 -3.10 9.56 18.76
N LEU A 4 -2.68 10.61 18.04
CA LEU A 4 -3.38 11.06 16.83
C LEU A 4 -3.35 10.01 15.72
N ALA A 5 -2.24 9.29 15.53
CA ALA A 5 -2.15 8.24 14.52
C ALA A 5 -3.12 7.09 14.82
N PHE A 6 -3.23 6.68 16.09
CA PHE A 6 -4.23 5.68 16.51
C PHE A 6 -5.66 6.16 16.28
N ARG A 7 -5.98 7.41 16.65
CA ARG A 7 -7.30 7.98 16.38
C ARG A 7 -7.64 7.97 14.89
N ALA A 8 -6.69 8.34 14.03
CA ALA A 8 -6.91 8.40 12.59
C ALA A 8 -7.17 7.01 11.98
N ILE A 9 -6.33 6.01 12.28
CA ILE A 9 -6.51 4.65 11.74
C ILE A 9 -7.78 3.99 12.30
N ASN A 10 -8.10 4.24 13.57
CA ASN A 10 -9.31 3.67 14.20
C ASN A 10 -10.59 4.35 13.72
N ALA A 11 -10.56 5.60 13.25
CA ALA A 11 -11.72 6.22 12.61
C ALA A 11 -12.15 5.45 11.35
N VAL A 12 -11.19 4.98 10.55
CA VAL A 12 -11.45 4.14 9.38
C VAL A 12 -12.06 2.81 9.81
N ARG A 13 -11.47 2.15 10.80
CA ARG A 13 -11.94 0.86 11.33
C ARG A 13 -13.33 0.98 11.94
N ALA A 14 -13.61 2.04 12.69
CA ALA A 14 -14.91 2.32 13.27
C ALA A 14 -15.97 2.54 12.20
N ARG A 15 -15.65 3.29 11.13
CA ARG A 15 -16.53 3.44 9.98
C ARG A 15 -16.78 2.09 9.29
N ALA A 16 -15.74 1.30 9.07
CA ALA A 16 -15.86 -0.03 8.46
C ALA A 16 -16.71 -1.00 9.29
N ARG A 17 -16.59 -0.96 10.63
CA ARG A 17 -17.45 -1.71 11.58
C ARG A 17 -18.90 -1.28 11.49
N ASN A 18 -19.14 0.01 11.63
CA ASN A 18 -20.48 0.56 11.80
C ASN A 18 -21.25 0.63 10.48
N GLY A 19 -20.56 0.51 9.33
CA GLY A 19 -21.16 0.33 8.02
C GLY A 19 -22.28 1.32 7.72
N VAL A 20 -23.46 0.79 7.40
CA VAL A 20 -24.68 1.56 7.10
C VAL A 20 -25.42 1.91 8.39
N ALA A 21 -25.90 3.15 8.50
CA ALA A 21 -26.71 3.60 9.63
C ALA A 21 -27.92 2.66 9.87
N GLY A 22 -28.13 2.22 11.11
CA GLY A 22 -29.17 1.26 11.48
C GLY A 22 -28.81 -0.21 11.26
N GLY A 23 -27.59 -0.51 10.81
CA GLY A 23 -27.08 -1.88 10.73
C GLY A 23 -26.83 -2.51 12.12
N PRO A 24 -26.65 -3.84 12.17
CA PRO A 24 -26.33 -4.54 13.41
C PRO A 24 -24.97 -4.05 13.96
N ILE A 25 -24.87 -3.93 15.29
CA ILE A 25 -23.61 -3.59 15.95
C ILE A 25 -22.57 -4.67 15.64
N ARG A 26 -21.44 -4.27 15.06
CA ARG A 26 -20.29 -5.16 14.80
C ARG A 26 -19.13 -4.81 15.71
N LEU A 27 -18.51 -5.83 16.29
CA LEU A 27 -17.29 -5.67 17.12
C LEU A 27 -16.00 -5.74 16.29
N ILE A 28 -16.08 -6.15 15.02
CA ILE A 28 -14.93 -6.42 14.15
C ILE A 28 -15.07 -5.61 12.84
N PRO A 29 -14.00 -4.94 12.39
CA PRO A 29 -12.64 -4.91 12.95
C PRO A 29 -12.50 -4.04 14.21
N ALA A 30 -12.06 -4.59 15.35
CA ALA A 30 -11.86 -3.85 16.60
C ALA A 30 -10.80 -2.75 16.47
N ASP A 31 -10.84 -1.70 17.31
CA ASP A 31 -9.83 -0.64 17.29
C ASP A 31 -8.43 -1.18 17.64
N TYR A 32 -7.40 -0.65 16.96
CA TYR A 32 -6.02 -0.90 17.34
C TYR A 32 -5.66 -0.11 18.60
N SER A 33 -4.86 -0.72 19.46
CA SER A 33 -4.37 -0.18 20.71
C SER A 33 -2.84 -0.08 20.71
N VAL A 34 -2.29 0.54 21.75
CA VAL A 34 -0.83 0.58 21.96
C VAL A 34 -0.24 -0.82 22.11
N ALA A 35 -1.01 -1.79 22.62
CA ALA A 35 -0.57 -3.19 22.74
C ALA A 35 -0.37 -3.86 21.36
N ASP A 36 -1.18 -3.50 20.36
CA ASP A 36 -1.07 -4.04 19.00
C ASP A 36 0.14 -3.49 18.24
N ALA A 37 0.65 -2.33 18.66
CA ALA A 37 1.76 -1.64 18.01
C ALA A 37 2.68 -0.95 19.02
N ALA A 38 3.43 -1.78 19.75
CA ALA A 38 4.42 -1.33 20.73
C ALA A 38 5.59 -0.53 20.12
N SER A 39 5.77 -0.56 18.80
CA SER A 39 6.81 0.18 18.08
C SER A 39 6.28 0.96 16.88
N LYS A 40 7.09 1.89 16.37
CA LYS A 40 6.80 2.63 15.14
C LYS A 40 6.62 1.70 13.94
N ASP A 41 7.45 0.68 13.82
CA ASP A 41 7.40 -0.23 12.68
C ASP A 41 6.24 -1.22 12.78
N ALA A 42 5.91 -1.69 13.99
CA ALA A 42 4.69 -2.47 14.22
C ALA A 42 3.44 -1.68 13.78
N PHE A 43 3.36 -0.40 14.11
CA PHE A 43 2.27 0.46 13.66
C PHE A 43 2.25 0.65 12.13
N ARG A 44 3.42 0.77 11.50
CA ARG A 44 3.50 0.86 10.03
C ARG A 44 2.95 -0.40 9.36
N THR A 45 3.24 -1.58 9.91
CA THR A 45 2.66 -2.83 9.42
C THR A 45 1.13 -2.82 9.51
N LEU A 46 0.56 -2.35 10.63
CA LEU A 46 -0.90 -2.20 10.77
C LEU A 46 -1.46 -1.17 9.78
N LEU A 47 -0.77 -0.04 9.59
CA LEU A 47 -1.17 1.00 8.64
C LEU A 47 -1.17 0.49 7.20
N TYR A 48 -0.14 -0.26 6.79
CA TYR A 48 -0.08 -0.83 5.45
C TYR A 48 -1.17 -1.87 5.23
N LYS A 49 -1.46 -2.69 6.25
CA LYS A 49 -2.60 -3.61 6.22
C LYS A 49 -3.92 -2.87 6.05
N GLU A 50 -4.17 -1.82 6.84
CA GLU A 50 -5.43 -1.06 6.77
C GLU A 50 -5.60 -0.37 5.41
N ARG A 51 -4.52 0.18 4.83
CA ARG A 51 -4.58 0.79 3.48
C ARG A 51 -4.94 -0.21 2.39
N ILE A 52 -4.40 -1.44 2.46
CA ILE A 52 -4.74 -2.50 1.50
C ILE A 52 -6.22 -2.88 1.59
N LEU A 53 -6.76 -2.93 2.82
CA LEU A 53 -8.16 -3.29 3.06
C LEU A 53 -9.12 -2.17 2.64
N GLU A 54 -8.78 -0.92 2.98
CA GLU A 54 -9.63 0.25 2.71
C GLU A 54 -9.66 0.60 1.22
N PHE A 55 -8.51 0.59 0.52
CA PHE A 55 -8.41 0.94 -0.90
C PHE A 55 -8.35 -0.28 -1.83
N ALA A 56 -9.00 -1.37 -1.42
CA ALA A 56 -9.04 -2.58 -2.22
C ALA A 56 -9.73 -2.30 -3.57
N CYS A 57 -9.09 -2.73 -4.66
CA CYS A 57 -9.58 -2.53 -6.04
C CYS A 57 -9.63 -1.06 -6.52
N GLU A 58 -8.98 -0.11 -5.81
CA GLU A 58 -8.96 1.31 -6.18
C GLU A 58 -7.66 1.76 -6.88
N GLY A 59 -6.73 0.83 -7.13
CA GLY A 59 -5.48 1.12 -7.85
C GLY A 59 -4.34 1.71 -7.00
N GLU A 60 -4.55 1.93 -5.71
CA GLU A 60 -3.56 2.55 -4.81
C GLU A 60 -2.41 1.63 -4.40
N ASN A 61 -2.69 0.33 -4.24
CA ASN A 61 -1.77 -0.62 -3.60
C ASN A 61 -0.42 -0.73 -4.31
N TRP A 62 -0.39 -0.67 -5.64
CA TRP A 62 0.85 -0.78 -6.41
C TRP A 62 1.83 0.36 -6.07
N PHE A 63 1.33 1.59 -6.05
CA PHE A 63 2.13 2.78 -5.75
C PHE A 63 2.58 2.80 -4.29
N ASP A 64 1.73 2.32 -3.38
CA ASP A 64 2.07 2.15 -1.97
C ASP A 64 3.23 1.17 -1.78
N TRP A 65 3.18 0.02 -2.44
CA TRP A 65 4.24 -0.98 -2.34
C TRP A 65 5.57 -0.45 -2.88
N ILE A 66 5.56 0.35 -3.95
CA ILE A 66 6.75 1.00 -4.48
C ILE A 66 7.32 2.01 -3.49
N ARG A 67 6.52 3.01 -3.06
CA ARG A 67 7.02 4.10 -2.20
C ARG A 67 7.47 3.64 -0.81
N THR A 68 7.01 2.47 -0.37
CA THR A 68 7.38 1.86 0.92
C THR A 68 8.46 0.79 0.82
N GLY A 69 8.93 0.46 -0.39
CA GLY A 69 9.91 -0.60 -0.63
C GLY A 69 9.37 -2.02 -0.36
N GLN A 70 8.04 -2.20 -0.37
CA GLN A 70 7.38 -3.48 -0.09
C GLN A 70 7.05 -4.30 -1.35
N LEU A 71 7.29 -3.76 -2.55
CA LEU A 71 6.89 -4.40 -3.81
C LEU A 71 7.37 -5.85 -3.93
N GLN A 72 8.65 -6.11 -3.66
CA GLN A 72 9.19 -7.46 -3.70
C GLN A 72 8.51 -8.38 -2.69
N ASN A 73 8.35 -7.92 -1.44
CA ASN A 73 7.73 -8.70 -0.37
C ASN A 73 6.29 -9.09 -0.72
N GLN A 74 5.53 -8.15 -1.28
CA GLN A 74 4.12 -8.37 -1.64
C GLN A 74 3.96 -9.29 -2.86
N ILE A 75 4.82 -9.15 -3.87
CA ILE A 75 4.83 -10.07 -5.03
C ILE A 75 5.21 -11.50 -4.58
N THR A 76 6.22 -11.63 -3.71
CA THR A 76 6.62 -12.93 -3.16
C THR A 76 5.52 -13.53 -2.28
N PHE A 77 4.87 -12.73 -1.43
CA PHE A 77 3.74 -13.17 -0.60
C PHE A 77 2.59 -13.73 -1.44
N GLN A 78 2.38 -13.20 -2.64
CA GLN A 78 1.37 -13.69 -3.61
C GLN A 78 1.84 -14.93 -4.40
N GLY A 79 3.00 -15.52 -4.11
CA GLY A 79 3.56 -16.66 -4.84
C GLY A 79 4.01 -16.33 -6.26
N ARG A 80 4.36 -15.06 -6.51
CA ARG A 80 4.69 -14.52 -7.83
C ARG A 80 6.14 -14.06 -7.94
N GLN A 81 7.05 -14.56 -7.09
CA GLN A 81 8.44 -14.09 -7.03
C GLN A 81 9.17 -14.15 -8.39
N GLN A 82 8.85 -15.11 -9.26
CA GLN A 82 9.41 -15.24 -10.60
C GLN A 82 9.13 -14.04 -11.52
N TYR A 83 8.10 -13.25 -11.20
CA TYR A 83 7.73 -12.05 -11.95
C TYR A 83 8.37 -10.78 -11.41
N TYR A 84 8.96 -10.80 -10.20
CA TYR A 84 9.62 -9.62 -9.66
C TYR A 84 10.91 -9.30 -10.43
N LYS A 85 11.07 -8.03 -10.80
CA LYS A 85 12.32 -7.47 -11.33
C LYS A 85 12.50 -6.06 -10.73
N PRO A 86 13.71 -5.65 -10.30
CA PRO A 86 13.92 -4.34 -9.69
C PRO A 86 13.38 -3.16 -10.52
N ARG A 87 13.43 -3.27 -11.86
CA ARG A 87 12.92 -2.24 -12.78
C ARG A 87 11.40 -2.01 -12.74
N LEU A 88 10.60 -2.94 -12.21
CA LEU A 88 9.13 -2.86 -12.26
C LEU A 88 8.53 -1.71 -11.43
N VAL A 89 9.37 -0.99 -10.67
CA VAL A 89 8.96 0.22 -9.95
C VAL A 89 8.44 1.31 -10.89
N PHE A 90 8.86 1.33 -12.16
CA PHE A 90 8.36 2.24 -13.17
C PHE A 90 8.02 1.50 -14.45
N PHE A 91 6.99 1.98 -15.17
CA PHE A 91 6.75 1.55 -16.53
C PHE A 91 7.90 1.99 -17.44
N PRO A 92 8.21 1.24 -18.52
CA PRO A 92 9.16 1.71 -19.52
C PRO A 92 8.62 2.98 -20.17
N LYS A 93 9.51 3.93 -20.43
CA LYS A 93 9.13 5.07 -21.27
C LYS A 93 8.83 4.58 -22.69
N PRO A 94 7.80 5.11 -23.36
CA PRO A 94 7.43 4.66 -24.69
C PRO A 94 8.61 4.76 -25.65
N GLN A 95 8.96 3.64 -26.31
CA GLN A 95 10.17 3.56 -27.12
C GLN A 95 10.18 4.59 -28.26
N ALA A 96 9.02 4.86 -28.86
CA ALA A 96 8.88 5.89 -29.89
C ALA A 96 9.35 7.27 -29.40
N GLN A 97 9.04 7.63 -28.16
CA GLN A 97 9.45 8.92 -27.56
C GLN A 97 10.96 8.96 -27.32
N VAL A 98 11.54 7.86 -26.83
CA VAL A 98 13.00 7.71 -26.66
C VAL A 98 13.71 7.92 -28.00
N THR A 99 13.28 7.21 -29.05
CA THR A 99 13.87 7.31 -30.39
C THR A 99 13.73 8.72 -30.99
N LEU A 100 12.53 9.31 -30.94
CA LEU A 100 12.27 10.66 -31.49
C LEU A 100 13.07 11.75 -30.77
N SER A 101 13.37 11.55 -29.49
CA SER A 101 14.11 12.53 -28.68
C SER A 101 15.59 12.69 -29.07
N LYS A 102 16.13 11.77 -29.89
CA LYS A 102 17.55 11.74 -30.32
C LYS A 102 18.53 11.91 -29.15
N GLY A 103 18.28 11.18 -28.05
CA GLY A 103 19.15 11.17 -26.88
C GLY A 103 18.78 12.18 -25.77
N LYS A 104 17.75 13.02 -25.96
CA LYS A 104 17.26 13.91 -24.89
C LYS A 104 16.45 13.19 -23.82
N ILE A 105 15.82 12.06 -24.18
CA ILE A 105 15.11 11.17 -23.26
C ILE A 105 15.85 9.82 -23.29
N THR A 106 16.45 9.43 -22.17
CA THR A 106 17.07 8.12 -21.96
C THR A 106 16.06 7.19 -21.28
N GLN A 107 16.15 5.86 -21.45
CA GLN A 107 15.22 4.91 -20.82
C GLN A 107 15.38 4.86 -19.27
N ASN A 108 14.38 4.31 -18.56
CA ASN A 108 14.50 3.99 -17.13
C ASN A 108 15.49 2.82 -16.94
N ASP A 109 16.18 2.81 -15.80
CA ASP A 109 17.17 1.78 -15.50
C ASP A 109 16.60 0.36 -15.63
N GLY A 110 17.30 -0.48 -16.40
CA GLY A 110 16.95 -1.89 -16.61
C GLY A 110 15.91 -2.16 -17.72
N TYR A 111 15.49 -1.14 -18.47
CA TYR A 111 14.63 -1.27 -19.67
C TYR A 111 15.36 -0.93 -20.96
#